data_AF-A0A7Z7NBI8-F1
#
_entry.id   AF-A0A7Z7NBI8-F1
#
_cell.length_a   1.000
_cell.length_b   1.000
_cell.length_c   1.000
_cell.angle_alpha   90.00
_cell.angle_beta   90.00
_cell.angle_gamma   90.00
#
_symmetry.space_group_name_H-M   'P 1'
#
loop_
_entity.id
_entity.type
_entity.pdbx_description
1 polymer ?
#
loop_
_entity_poly.entity_id
_entity_poly.type
_entity_poly.pdbx_seq_one_letter_code
_entity_poly.pdbx_strand_id
1 'polypeptide(L)'
;MACSSAPIRWTRSRSSQGGVTAGFANNRPKRPRYDPRMDGSTPERRVAGWQRALRWVAWLTFLGLAILHSDRESFGPVELLALAAAIGVSVWCMAKPLGGPKVEIDEPAEVRGAFVSRTNWGLLLFGVALTIGGIGATGAIVYDVYTHRATIRDVVSDMGSFIVGWTAEALTGWSYDAHLEDTHAYALFVLVLPGLLLIGWNAVPFIKRGHEFRVEPDSSISIRGPRGWFQLLEYEYSAVIGDGTTIRFTAAGDGAPPIVLPQARVFSRETGARLSSDVSAAFFQQRLSLRGFAIEAINAKRGSFRGRRP
;
A
#
# COMPACT_ATOMS: atom_id res chain seq x y z
N MET A 1 -33.22 -10.20 -90.18
CA MET A 1 -32.66 -8.88 -90.57
C MET A 1 -31.76 -8.45 -89.43
N ALA A 2 -30.47 -8.84 -89.34
CA ALA A 2 -29.32 -8.64 -90.23
C ALA A 2 -28.90 -7.17 -90.39
N CYS A 3 -27.83 -6.78 -89.66
CA CYS A 3 -26.78 -5.79 -89.92
C CYS A 3 -26.16 -5.45 -88.54
N SER A 4 -25.00 -5.96 -88.09
CA SER A 4 -23.64 -6.00 -88.65
C SER A 4 -23.11 -4.64 -89.12
N SER A 5 -22.30 -4.00 -88.27
CA SER A 5 -21.16 -3.16 -88.68
C SER A 5 -20.26 -2.88 -87.47
N ALA A 6 -19.10 -3.50 -87.46
CA ALA A 6 -17.91 -3.10 -86.69
C ALA A 6 -17.20 -1.92 -87.42
N PRO A 7 -15.96 -1.54 -87.06
CA PRO A 7 -15.43 -1.00 -85.81
C PRO A 7 -14.79 0.40 -86.04
N ILE A 8 -14.61 1.21 -85.00
CA ILE A 8 -13.60 2.30 -85.04
C ILE A 8 -12.73 2.23 -83.79
N ARG A 9 -11.47 1.87 -84.04
CA ARG A 9 -10.32 1.90 -83.14
C ARG A 9 -9.67 3.26 -83.30
N TRP A 10 -9.64 4.07 -82.23
CA TRP A 10 -8.59 5.09 -82.04
C TRP A 10 -8.04 5.02 -80.61
N THR A 11 -6.75 4.70 -80.61
CA THR A 11 -5.67 4.79 -79.62
C THR A 11 -5.82 5.66 -78.37
N ARG A 12 -5.52 5.01 -77.23
CA ARG A 12 -4.64 5.41 -76.13
C ARG A 12 -4.57 6.91 -75.77
N SER A 13 -5.16 7.24 -74.63
CA SER A 13 -4.57 8.17 -73.67
C SER A 13 -4.50 7.48 -72.31
N ARG A 14 -3.29 7.36 -71.75
CA ARG A 14 -3.06 6.93 -70.37
C ARG A 14 -3.42 8.11 -69.47
N SER A 15 -4.38 7.93 -68.57
CA SER A 15 -4.31 8.57 -67.26
C SER A 15 -4.75 7.55 -66.21
N SER A 16 -3.80 7.20 -65.37
CA SER A 16 -3.98 6.37 -64.19
C SER A 16 -4.80 7.13 -63.16
N GLN A 17 -5.93 6.58 -62.73
CA GLN A 17 -6.44 6.78 -61.38
C GLN A 17 -7.23 5.53 -61.00
N GLY A 18 -6.52 4.64 -60.30
CA GLY A 18 -7.06 3.45 -59.66
C GLY A 18 -7.95 3.82 -58.49
N GLY A 19 -8.93 2.95 -58.26
CA GLY A 19 -9.98 3.11 -57.27
C GLY A 19 -9.49 3.24 -55.85
N VAL A 20 -10.23 4.04 -55.07
CA VAL A 20 -10.14 4.08 -53.62
C VAL A 20 -11.37 3.38 -53.08
N THR A 21 -11.14 2.17 -52.60
CA THR A 21 -11.98 1.44 -51.66
C THR A 21 -12.20 2.30 -50.41
N ALA A 22 -13.45 2.59 -50.08
CA ALA A 22 -13.83 3.24 -48.83
C ALA A 22 -13.63 2.25 -47.67
N GLY A 23 -12.43 2.27 -47.09
CA GLY A 23 -12.13 1.60 -45.83
C GLY A 23 -12.69 2.41 -44.67
N PHE A 24 -13.64 1.81 -43.93
CA PHE A 24 -14.07 2.28 -42.62
C PHE A 24 -12.85 2.38 -41.69
N ALA A 25 -12.35 3.60 -41.51
CA ALA A 25 -11.28 3.90 -40.57
C ALA A 25 -11.82 3.76 -39.14
N ASN A 26 -11.18 2.87 -38.40
CA ASN A 26 -11.35 2.59 -36.99
C ASN A 26 -11.00 3.85 -36.16
N ASN A 27 -11.96 4.77 -35.97
CA ASN A 27 -11.82 5.90 -35.05
C ASN A 27 -11.99 5.40 -33.59
N ARG A 28 -11.00 4.64 -33.11
CA ARG A 28 -10.77 4.56 -31.66
C ARG A 28 -10.14 5.88 -31.23
N PRO A 29 -10.67 6.58 -30.21
CA PRO A 29 -9.94 7.69 -29.62
C PRO A 29 -8.56 7.18 -29.22
N LYS A 30 -7.51 7.74 -29.82
CA LYS A 30 -6.13 7.50 -29.39
C LYS A 30 -6.07 7.88 -27.91
N ARG A 31 -5.74 6.92 -27.04
CA ARG A 31 -5.45 7.21 -25.63
C ARG A 31 -4.51 8.40 -25.57
N PRO A 32 -4.71 9.37 -24.65
CA PRO A 32 -3.73 10.41 -24.45
C PRO A 32 -2.39 9.73 -24.16
N ARG A 33 -1.42 9.97 -25.04
CA ARG A 33 -0.03 9.58 -24.81
C ARG A 33 0.43 10.49 -23.68
N TYR A 34 0.57 9.94 -22.48
CA TYR A 34 1.18 10.62 -21.34
C TYR A 34 2.49 11.25 -21.82
N ASP A 35 2.52 12.59 -21.89
CA ASP A 35 3.71 13.36 -22.22
C ASP A 35 4.39 13.74 -20.89
N PRO A 36 5.49 13.08 -20.50
CA PRO A 36 6.15 13.31 -19.22
C PRO A 36 6.82 14.69 -19.11
N ARG A 37 6.58 15.60 -20.06
CA ARG A 37 7.22 16.92 -20.12
C ARG A 37 6.31 18.09 -19.70
N MET A 38 5.03 17.86 -19.45
CA MET A 38 4.08 18.94 -19.10
C MET A 38 4.00 19.26 -17.61
N ASP A 39 4.63 18.45 -16.75
CA ASP A 39 4.52 18.57 -15.31
C ASP A 39 5.95 18.50 -14.76
N GLY A 40 6.54 19.64 -14.37
CA GLY A 40 7.93 19.72 -13.88
C GLY A 40 8.23 18.94 -12.58
N SER A 41 7.27 18.16 -12.07
CA SER A 41 7.46 17.22 -10.97
C SER A 41 7.94 15.87 -11.51
N THR A 42 9.13 15.45 -11.12
CA THR A 42 9.56 14.06 -11.32
C THR A 42 8.52 13.13 -10.66
N PRO A 43 7.99 12.11 -11.38
CA PRO A 43 6.97 11.24 -10.82
C PRO A 43 7.50 10.55 -9.56
N GLU A 44 6.70 10.50 -8.49
CA GLU A 44 7.07 9.82 -7.25
C GLU A 44 7.55 8.40 -7.56
N ARG A 45 8.70 8.00 -7.01
CA ARG A 45 9.30 6.67 -7.28
C ARG A 45 9.11 5.73 -6.11
N ARG A 46 8.95 4.44 -6.41
CA ARG A 46 8.89 3.39 -5.39
C ARG A 46 10.30 3.06 -4.90
N VAL A 47 10.45 2.66 -3.64
CA VAL A 47 11.71 2.06 -3.16
C VAL A 47 11.96 0.77 -3.94
N ALA A 48 13.14 0.64 -4.55
CA ALA A 48 13.52 -0.52 -5.35
C ALA A 48 13.57 -1.80 -4.51
N GLY A 49 13.40 -2.97 -5.15
CA GLY A 49 13.47 -4.26 -4.45
C GLY A 49 14.80 -4.46 -3.70
N TRP A 50 15.92 -4.14 -4.34
CA TRP A 50 17.25 -4.23 -3.72
C TRP A 50 17.45 -3.20 -2.60
N GLN A 51 16.88 -1.99 -2.71
CA GLN A 51 16.92 -1.00 -1.62
C GLN A 51 16.18 -1.52 -0.38
N ARG A 52 15.05 -2.23 -0.58
CA ARG A 52 14.37 -2.91 0.53
C ARG A 52 15.22 -4.01 1.12
N ALA A 53 15.88 -4.81 0.29
CA ALA A 53 16.79 -5.87 0.75
C ALA A 53 17.95 -5.31 1.56
N LEU A 54 18.59 -4.24 1.08
CA LEU A 54 19.66 -3.53 1.78
C LEU A 54 19.19 -3.03 3.15
N ARG A 55 17.99 -2.43 3.22
CA ARG A 55 17.39 -2.00 4.48
C ARG A 55 17.18 -3.17 5.44
N TRP A 56 16.72 -4.31 4.94
CA TRP A 56 16.58 -5.52 5.73
C TRP A 56 17.91 -6.02 6.28
N VAL A 57 18.92 -6.13 5.41
CA VAL A 57 20.26 -6.57 5.81
C VAL A 57 20.81 -5.65 6.90
N ALA A 58 20.71 -4.33 6.74
CA ALA A 58 21.23 -3.39 7.74
C ALA A 58 20.55 -3.56 9.12
N TRP A 59 19.22 -3.67 9.15
CA TRP A 59 18.49 -3.90 10.40
C TRP A 59 18.76 -5.28 11.01
N LEU A 60 18.86 -6.33 10.19
CA LEU A 60 19.17 -7.68 10.68
C LEU A 60 20.60 -7.78 11.21
N THR A 61 21.56 -7.08 10.60
CA THR A 61 22.94 -7.01 11.11
C THR A 61 22.98 -6.32 12.47
N PHE A 62 22.31 -5.18 12.62
CA PHE A 62 22.19 -4.51 13.92
C PHE A 62 21.55 -5.42 14.97
N LEU A 63 20.41 -6.04 14.66
CA LEU A 63 19.73 -6.96 15.56
C LEU A 63 20.61 -8.17 15.92
N GLY A 64 21.33 -8.74 14.95
CA GLY A 64 22.24 -9.85 15.17
C GLY A 64 23.39 -9.48 16.12
N LEU A 65 23.97 -8.29 15.97
CA LEU A 65 25.01 -7.77 16.86
C LEU A 65 24.46 -7.48 18.26
N ALA A 66 23.28 -6.88 18.35
CA ALA A 66 22.62 -6.60 19.62
C ALA A 66 22.32 -7.89 20.40
N ILE A 67 21.92 -8.97 19.71
CA ILE A 67 21.70 -10.28 20.34
C ILE A 67 23.03 -10.92 20.74
N LEU A 68 24.03 -10.90 19.85
CA LEU A 68 25.34 -11.52 20.09
C LEU A 68 26.06 -10.89 21.29
N HIS A 69 25.87 -9.60 21.52
CA HIS A 69 26.48 -8.87 22.63
C HIS A 69 25.48 -8.49 23.72
N SER A 70 24.36 -9.22 23.82
CA SER A 70 23.31 -8.96 24.80
C SER A 70 23.73 -9.14 26.25
N ASP A 71 24.85 -9.83 26.50
CA ASP A 71 25.43 -10.01 27.84
C ASP A 71 26.14 -8.74 28.37
N ARG A 72 26.24 -7.67 27.56
CA ARG A 72 26.89 -6.40 27.94
C ARG A 72 25.90 -5.42 28.56
N GLU A 73 26.40 -4.59 29.46
CA GLU A 73 25.61 -3.55 30.16
C GLU A 73 25.14 -2.42 29.22
N SER A 74 25.92 -2.11 28.17
CA SER A 74 25.62 -1.07 27.19
C SER A 74 26.03 -1.47 25.76
N PHE A 75 25.51 -0.73 24.77
CA PHE A 75 25.88 -0.93 23.37
C PHE A 75 27.31 -0.47 23.11
N GLY A 76 28.11 -1.37 22.54
CA GLY A 76 29.46 -1.02 22.11
C GLY A 76 29.48 -0.13 20.85
N PRO A 77 30.66 0.42 20.51
CA PRO A 77 30.83 1.26 19.33
C PRO A 77 30.40 0.59 18.01
N VAL A 78 30.52 -0.74 17.92
CA VAL A 78 30.17 -1.52 16.73
C VAL A 78 28.66 -1.60 16.55
N GLU A 79 27.92 -1.78 17.65
CA GLU A 79 26.47 -1.82 17.69
C GLU A 79 25.87 -0.45 17.36
N LEU A 80 26.46 0.62 17.90
CA LEU A 80 26.08 2.00 17.58
C LEU A 80 26.33 2.33 16.11
N LEU A 81 27.48 1.91 15.56
CA LEU A 81 27.77 2.06 14.13
C LEU A 81 26.77 1.28 13.26
N ALA A 82 26.42 0.05 13.65
CA ALA A 82 25.44 -0.76 12.93
C ALA A 82 24.04 -0.14 12.97
N LEU A 83 23.65 0.42 14.12
CA LEU A 83 22.40 1.17 14.27
C LEU A 83 22.38 2.42 13.38
N ALA A 84 23.43 3.23 13.43
CA ALA A 84 23.58 4.42 12.59
C ALA A 84 23.51 4.07 11.09
N ALA A 85 24.17 2.99 10.68
CA ALA A 85 24.09 2.48 9.31
C ALA A 85 22.67 2.05 8.93
N ALA A 86 21.96 1.33 9.81
CA ALA A 86 20.57 0.92 9.56
C ALA A 86 19.62 2.11 9.42
N ILE A 87 19.79 3.15 10.24
CA ILE A 87 19.04 4.41 10.14
C ILE A 87 19.40 5.13 8.84
N GLY A 88 20.68 5.35 8.58
CA GLY A 88 21.17 6.05 7.38
C GLY A 88 20.71 5.40 6.07
N VAL A 89 20.80 4.07 5.99
CA VAL A 89 20.27 3.29 4.86
C VAL A 89 18.76 3.48 4.73
N SER A 90 18.02 3.46 5.84
CA SER A 90 16.57 3.66 5.82
C SER A 90 16.18 5.05 5.32
N VAL A 91 16.85 6.10 5.80
CA VAL A 91 16.66 7.49 5.38
C VAL A 91 17.00 7.64 3.90
N TRP A 92 18.16 7.15 3.46
CA TRP A 92 18.58 7.23 2.07
C TRP A 92 17.59 6.51 1.12
N CYS A 93 17.11 5.33 1.49
CA CYS A 93 16.12 4.60 0.69
C CYS A 93 14.81 5.37 0.52
N MET A 94 14.41 6.18 1.52
CA MET A 94 13.20 7.00 1.47
C MET A 94 13.43 8.34 0.76
N ALA A 95 14.58 8.97 0.95
CA ALA A 95 14.94 10.23 0.33
C ALA A 95 15.22 10.09 -1.17
N LYS A 96 15.80 8.95 -1.59
CA LYS A 96 16.13 8.66 -2.99
C LYS A 96 15.61 7.28 -3.41
N PRO A 97 14.30 7.14 -3.63
CA PRO A 97 13.74 5.89 -4.13
C PRO A 97 14.19 5.65 -5.59
N LEU A 98 14.85 4.52 -5.82
CA LEU A 98 15.45 4.17 -7.11
C LEU A 98 14.60 3.20 -7.96
N GLY A 99 13.42 2.82 -7.48
CA GLY A 99 12.52 1.91 -8.18
C GLY A 99 11.70 2.59 -9.28
N GLY A 100 10.77 1.83 -9.86
CA GLY A 100 9.87 2.32 -10.90
C GLY A 100 8.90 3.42 -10.40
N PRO A 101 8.24 4.12 -11.34
CA PRO A 101 7.27 5.16 -11.00
C PRO A 101 6.14 4.58 -10.14
N LYS A 102 5.68 5.38 -9.18
CA LYS A 102 4.53 5.07 -8.34
C LYS A 102 3.27 5.37 -9.16
N VAL A 103 2.70 4.31 -9.72
CA VAL A 103 1.38 4.39 -10.37
C VAL A 103 0.31 4.22 -9.29
N GLU A 104 -0.54 5.21 -9.11
CA GLU A 104 -1.77 5.17 -8.31
C GLU A 104 -2.97 5.26 -9.25
N ILE A 105 -4.11 4.73 -8.84
CA ILE A 105 -5.38 4.85 -9.57
C ILE A 105 -6.14 5.98 -8.89
N ASP A 106 -6.19 7.12 -9.57
CA ASP A 106 -6.70 8.36 -8.98
C ASP A 106 -8.17 8.62 -9.36
N GLU A 107 -8.65 8.00 -10.44
CA GLU A 107 -10.03 8.16 -10.89
C GLU A 107 -10.86 6.88 -10.74
N PRO A 108 -12.13 6.99 -10.28
CA PRO A 108 -13.05 5.86 -10.21
C PRO A 108 -13.28 5.16 -11.56
N ALA A 109 -13.20 5.91 -12.67
CA ALA A 109 -13.41 5.38 -14.03
C ALA A 109 -12.28 4.44 -14.50
N GLU A 110 -11.10 4.57 -13.89
CA GLU A 110 -9.91 3.77 -14.20
C GLU A 110 -9.83 2.47 -13.38
N VAL A 111 -10.73 2.27 -12.41
CA VAL A 111 -10.79 1.08 -11.57
C VAL A 111 -11.20 -0.14 -12.42
N ARG A 112 -10.21 -0.85 -12.95
CA ARG A 112 -10.38 -2.03 -13.81
C ARG A 112 -9.38 -3.13 -13.46
N GLY A 113 -9.76 -4.37 -13.73
CA GLY A 113 -8.93 -5.55 -13.48
C GLY A 113 -9.09 -6.11 -12.07
N ALA A 114 -8.20 -7.02 -11.68
CA ALA A 114 -8.25 -7.68 -10.38
C ALA A 114 -7.55 -6.86 -9.27
N PHE A 115 -8.16 -6.81 -8.09
CA PHE A 115 -7.72 -6.05 -6.92
C PHE A 115 -7.60 -6.94 -5.69
N VAL A 116 -6.53 -6.72 -4.92
CA VAL A 116 -6.23 -7.48 -3.70
C VAL A 116 -5.68 -6.59 -2.61
N SER A 117 -6.09 -6.82 -1.36
CA SER A 117 -5.42 -6.20 -0.21
C SER A 117 -4.12 -6.91 0.11
N ARG A 118 -3.06 -6.11 0.33
CA ARG A 118 -1.73 -6.60 0.66
C ARG A 118 -1.28 -6.11 2.03
N THR A 119 -0.92 -7.06 2.87
CA THR A 119 -0.20 -6.83 4.11
C THR A 119 1.23 -6.42 3.81
N ASN A 120 1.73 -5.39 4.48
CA ASN A 120 3.16 -5.09 4.44
C ASN A 120 3.86 -5.96 5.49
N TRP A 121 4.14 -7.20 5.11
CA TRP A 121 4.84 -8.18 5.94
C TRP A 121 6.15 -7.65 6.48
N GLY A 122 6.83 -6.80 5.72
CA GLY A 122 8.08 -6.22 6.18
C GLY A 122 7.90 -5.32 7.40
N LEU A 123 6.96 -4.38 7.37
CA LEU A 123 6.68 -3.53 8.54
C LEU A 123 6.06 -4.31 9.70
N LEU A 124 5.27 -5.35 9.41
CA LEU A 124 4.73 -6.23 10.43
C LEU A 124 5.85 -6.96 11.18
N LEU A 125 6.76 -7.63 10.46
CA LEU A 125 7.89 -8.35 11.06
C LEU A 125 8.85 -7.41 11.80
N PHE A 126 9.08 -6.22 11.26
CA PHE A 126 9.87 -5.19 11.94
C PHE A 126 9.21 -4.76 13.27
N GLY A 127 7.89 -4.55 13.29
CA GLY A 127 7.15 -4.27 14.52
C GLY A 127 7.24 -5.42 15.54
N VAL A 128 7.18 -6.67 15.08
CA VAL A 128 7.39 -7.86 15.94
C VAL A 128 8.78 -7.86 16.55
N ALA A 129 9.83 -7.62 15.74
CA ALA A 129 11.21 -7.57 16.23
C ALA A 129 11.40 -6.47 17.29
N LEU A 130 10.89 -5.26 17.06
CA LEU A 130 10.94 -4.17 18.03
C LEU A 130 10.23 -4.53 19.34
N THR A 131 9.05 -5.16 19.23
CA THR A 131 8.27 -5.57 20.40
C THR A 131 8.99 -6.63 21.23
N ILE A 132 9.58 -7.64 20.57
CA ILE A 132 10.37 -8.68 21.24
C ILE A 132 11.60 -8.05 21.92
N GLY A 133 12.31 -7.15 21.24
CA GLY A 133 13.45 -6.44 21.82
C GLY A 133 13.08 -5.65 23.07
N GLY A 134 11.97 -4.90 23.02
CA GLY A 134 11.49 -4.15 24.18
C GLY A 134 10.97 -5.03 25.33
N ILE A 135 10.34 -6.17 25.04
CA ILE A 135 9.95 -7.16 26.06
C ILE A 135 11.20 -7.77 26.71
N GLY A 136 12.23 -8.10 25.93
CA GLY A 136 13.51 -8.60 26.44
C GLY A 136 14.15 -7.60 27.42
N ALA A 137 14.16 -6.31 27.06
CA ALA A 137 14.63 -5.25 27.94
C ALA A 137 13.78 -5.11 29.21
N THR A 138 12.46 -5.30 29.11
CA THR A 138 11.57 -5.35 30.29
C THR A 138 11.97 -6.47 31.25
N GLY A 139 12.30 -7.65 30.72
CA GLY A 139 12.76 -8.79 31.51
C GLY A 139 14.07 -8.51 32.24
N ALA A 140 15.02 -7.87 31.57
CA ALA A 140 16.29 -7.44 32.16
C ALA A 140 16.07 -6.41 33.28
N ILE A 141 15.22 -5.39 33.05
CA ILE A 141 14.82 -4.41 34.08
C ILE A 141 14.28 -5.12 35.33
N VAL A 142 13.31 -6.03 35.15
CA VAL A 142 12.68 -6.74 36.28
C VAL A 142 13.70 -7.58 37.03
N TYR A 143 14.59 -8.28 36.33
CA TYR A 143 15.64 -9.08 36.94
C TYR A 143 16.64 -8.23 37.74
N ASP A 144 17.09 -7.11 37.19
CA ASP A 144 18.08 -6.26 37.84
C ASP A 144 17.51 -5.48 39.02
N VAL A 145 16.26 -5.03 38.93
CA VAL A 145 15.54 -4.44 40.08
C VAL A 145 15.32 -5.47 41.18
N TYR A 146 14.95 -6.70 40.81
CA TYR A 146 14.73 -7.79 41.77
C TYR A 146 16.04 -8.25 42.46
N THR A 147 17.16 -8.22 41.75
CA THR A 147 18.49 -8.58 42.28
C THR A 147 19.25 -7.40 42.90
N HIS A 148 18.59 -6.24 43.03
CA HIS A 148 19.15 -4.98 43.55
C HIS A 148 20.38 -4.46 42.78
N ARG A 149 20.52 -4.83 41.52
CA ARG A 149 21.57 -4.32 40.61
C ARG A 149 21.24 -2.95 40.03
N ALA A 150 19.95 -2.62 39.94
CA ALA A 150 19.47 -1.31 39.51
C ALA A 150 18.28 -0.85 40.35
N THR A 151 18.09 0.47 40.49
CA THR A 151 16.89 1.02 41.11
C THR A 151 15.87 1.47 40.07
N ILE A 152 14.59 1.56 40.46
CA ILE A 152 13.52 2.09 39.61
C ILE A 152 13.84 3.53 39.14
N ARG A 153 14.58 4.29 39.95
CA ARG A 153 15.02 5.65 39.61
C ARG A 153 16.00 5.65 38.45
N ASP A 154 16.92 4.68 38.42
CA ASP A 154 17.93 4.57 37.35
C ASP A 154 17.25 4.23 36.02
N VAL A 155 16.30 3.30 36.04
CA VAL A 155 15.49 2.92 34.87
C VAL A 155 14.71 4.11 34.30
N VAL A 156 14.05 4.89 35.17
CA VAL A 156 13.26 6.07 34.73
C VAL A 156 14.16 7.20 34.23
N SER A 157 15.34 7.38 34.84
CA SER A 157 16.34 8.36 34.41
C SER A 157 16.85 8.04 33.02
N ASP A 158 17.19 6.78 32.75
CA ASP A 158 17.65 6.31 31.44
C ASP A 158 16.59 6.48 30.35
N MET A 159 15.34 6.13 30.67
CA MET A 159 14.22 6.35 29.75
C MET A 159 14.03 7.84 29.43
N GLY A 160 14.15 8.70 30.44
CA GLY A 160 14.04 10.15 30.29
C GLY A 160 15.16 10.72 29.41
N SER A 161 16.41 10.36 29.70
CA SER A 161 17.59 10.76 28.93
C SER A 161 17.50 10.32 27.47
N PHE A 162 17.04 9.10 27.22
CA PHE A 162 16.83 8.59 25.86
C PHE A 162 15.76 9.39 25.09
N ILE A 163 14.58 9.64 25.70
CA ILE A 163 13.50 10.40 25.06
C ILE A 163 13.92 11.86 24.80
N VAL A 164 14.56 12.50 25.77
CA VAL A 164 15.05 13.88 25.64
C VAL A 164 16.13 13.99 24.58
N GLY A 165 17.12 13.08 24.60
CA GLY A 165 18.19 13.05 23.60
C GLY A 165 17.63 12.87 22.18
N TRP A 166 16.74 11.90 21.99
CA TRP A 166 16.14 11.65 20.69
C TRP A 166 15.25 12.80 20.21
N THR A 167 14.49 13.43 21.11
CA THR A 167 13.62 14.56 20.76
C THR A 167 14.43 15.81 20.43
N ALA A 168 15.51 16.08 21.16
CA ALA A 168 16.42 17.18 20.89
C ALA A 168 17.09 17.02 19.52
N GLU A 169 17.59 15.82 19.23
CA GLU A 169 18.24 15.53 17.95
C GLU A 169 17.25 15.61 16.78
N ALA A 170 16.04 15.08 16.94
CA ALA A 170 15.01 15.10 15.90
C ALA A 170 14.50 16.51 15.56
N LEU A 171 14.47 17.43 16.54
CA LEU A 171 13.96 18.79 16.34
C LEU A 171 15.03 19.81 15.98
N THR A 172 16.27 19.63 16.43
CA THR A 172 17.33 20.64 16.28
C THR A 172 18.39 20.27 15.24
N GLY A 173 18.47 18.99 14.83
CA GLY A 173 19.43 18.54 13.80
C GLY A 173 20.90 18.65 14.21
N TRP A 174 21.18 18.92 15.48
CA TRP A 174 22.52 18.89 16.08
C TRP A 174 22.66 17.63 16.93
N SER A 175 23.86 17.03 16.93
CA SER A 175 24.22 15.96 17.85
C SER A 175 24.21 16.52 19.26
N TYR A 176 23.09 16.38 19.96
CA TYR A 176 23.03 16.66 21.38
C TYR A 176 23.95 15.65 22.06
N ASP A 177 24.92 16.14 22.84
CA ASP A 177 25.84 15.37 23.67
C ASP A 177 25.07 14.79 24.89
N ALA A 178 23.90 14.18 24.61
CA ALA A 178 23.25 13.31 25.57
C ALA A 178 24.23 12.20 25.82
N HIS A 179 24.57 11.97 27.09
CA HIS A 179 25.38 10.86 27.56
C HIS A 179 24.64 9.53 27.29
N LEU A 180 24.41 9.23 26.02
CA LEU A 180 23.79 8.01 25.50
C LEU A 180 24.66 6.80 25.80
N GLU A 181 25.97 7.05 26.02
CA GLU A 181 26.98 6.10 26.48
C GLU A 181 26.66 5.55 27.88
N ASP A 182 25.96 6.33 28.71
CA ASP A 182 25.54 5.94 30.07
C ASP A 182 24.13 5.30 30.09
N THR A 183 23.44 5.23 28.95
CA THR A 183 22.06 4.72 28.91
C THR A 183 22.08 3.19 28.82
N HIS A 184 21.62 2.51 29.86
CA HIS A 184 21.58 1.06 29.90
C HIS A 184 20.56 0.50 28.87
N ALA A 185 20.67 -0.79 28.56
CA ALA A 185 19.75 -1.50 27.65
C ALA A 185 18.25 -1.35 28.01
N TYR A 186 17.92 -0.86 29.22
CA TYR A 186 16.59 -0.49 29.67
C TYR A 186 15.85 0.49 28.74
N ALA A 187 16.59 1.36 28.04
CA ALA A 187 16.00 2.27 27.05
C ALA A 187 15.28 1.55 25.90
N LEU A 188 15.65 0.29 25.61
CA LEU A 188 14.99 -0.53 24.59
C LEU A 188 13.52 -0.85 24.95
N PHE A 189 13.10 -0.71 26.22
CA PHE A 189 11.68 -0.79 26.59
C PHE A 189 10.82 0.20 25.79
N VAL A 190 11.38 1.37 25.45
CA VAL A 190 10.68 2.39 24.64
C VAL A 190 10.29 1.86 23.26
N LEU A 191 10.93 0.78 22.78
CA LEU A 191 10.61 0.13 21.50
C LEU A 191 9.32 -0.70 21.51
N VAL A 192 8.79 -1.07 22.68
CA VAL A 192 7.54 -1.84 22.79
C VAL A 192 6.38 -1.07 22.16
N LEU A 193 6.23 0.21 22.51
CA LEU A 193 5.12 1.04 22.03
C LEU A 193 5.13 1.22 20.49
N PRO A 194 6.21 1.68 19.84
CA PRO A 194 6.28 1.78 18.39
C PRO A 194 6.20 0.40 17.72
N GLY A 195 6.74 -0.66 18.34
CA GLY A 195 6.59 -2.03 17.87
C GLY A 195 5.12 -2.47 17.78
N LEU A 196 4.37 -2.31 18.87
CA LEU A 196 2.93 -2.62 18.92
C LEU A 196 2.11 -1.78 17.94
N LEU A 197 2.42 -0.49 17.79
CA LEU A 197 1.75 0.38 16.81
C LEU A 197 1.99 -0.10 15.38
N LEU A 198 3.23 -0.46 15.04
CA LEU A 198 3.57 -1.00 13.73
C LEU A 198 2.88 -2.33 13.45
N ILE A 199 2.82 -3.23 14.44
CA ILE A 199 2.07 -4.49 14.33
C ILE A 199 0.60 -4.17 14.07
N GLY A 200 -0.03 -3.36 14.93
CA GLY A 200 -1.44 -3.02 14.85
C GLY A 200 -1.83 -2.48 13.48
N TRP A 201 -1.16 -1.42 13.01
CA TRP A 201 -1.49 -0.79 11.72
C TRP A 201 -1.21 -1.68 10.50
N ASN A 202 -0.21 -2.55 10.56
CA ASN A 202 0.12 -3.42 9.43
C ASN A 202 -0.63 -4.76 9.47
N ALA A 203 -1.20 -5.15 10.61
CA ALA A 203 -2.02 -6.35 10.75
C ALA A 203 -3.47 -6.16 10.25
N VAL A 204 -4.01 -4.93 10.26
CA VAL A 204 -5.40 -4.69 9.82
C VAL A 204 -5.70 -5.29 8.43
N PRO A 205 -4.89 -5.08 7.38
CA PRO A 205 -5.13 -5.69 6.06
C PRO A 205 -5.00 -7.22 6.03
N PHE A 206 -4.33 -7.81 7.03
CA PHE A 206 -4.25 -9.27 7.19
C PHE A 206 -5.52 -9.82 7.82
N ILE A 207 -5.98 -9.20 8.91
CA ILE A 207 -7.15 -9.63 9.68
C ILE A 207 -8.44 -9.32 8.91
N LYS A 208 -8.52 -8.13 8.31
CA LYS A 208 -9.67 -7.63 7.53
C LYS A 208 -9.38 -7.64 6.03
N ARG A 209 -8.87 -8.74 5.50
CA ARG A 209 -8.42 -8.82 4.10
C ARG A 209 -9.56 -8.80 3.08
N GLY A 210 -10.72 -9.32 3.45
CA GLY A 210 -11.84 -9.52 2.52
C GLY A 210 -11.49 -10.44 1.34
N HIS A 211 -12.41 -10.53 0.39
CA HIS A 211 -12.23 -11.28 -0.85
C HIS A 211 -11.61 -10.41 -1.94
N GLU A 212 -10.70 -10.98 -2.72
CA GLU A 212 -10.22 -10.33 -3.94
C GLU A 212 -11.42 -10.05 -4.86
N PHE A 213 -11.46 -8.86 -5.45
CA PHE A 213 -12.50 -8.49 -6.40
C PHE A 213 -11.88 -8.12 -7.74
N ARG A 214 -12.65 -8.25 -8.80
CA ARG A 214 -12.28 -7.88 -10.16
C ARG A 214 -13.37 -6.99 -10.72
N VAL A 215 -12.96 -5.89 -11.33
CA VAL A 215 -13.86 -5.00 -12.07
C VAL A 215 -13.67 -5.28 -13.56
N GLU A 216 -14.71 -5.82 -14.17
CA GLU A 216 -14.76 -6.13 -15.60
C GLU A 216 -14.99 -4.86 -16.45
N PRO A 217 -14.75 -4.89 -17.78
CA PRO A 217 -14.89 -3.71 -18.65
C PRO A 217 -16.29 -3.08 -18.67
N ASP A 218 -17.33 -3.87 -18.41
CA ASP A 218 -18.71 -3.44 -18.26
C ASP A 218 -19.03 -2.89 -16.85
N SER A 219 -17.97 -2.67 -16.05
CA SER A 219 -18.00 -2.29 -14.64
C SER A 219 -18.60 -3.35 -13.71
N SER A 220 -18.95 -4.55 -14.19
CA SER A 220 -19.43 -5.63 -13.31
C SER A 220 -18.34 -6.06 -12.34
N ILE A 221 -18.74 -6.41 -11.12
CA ILE A 221 -17.81 -6.81 -10.06
C ILE A 221 -17.88 -8.31 -9.91
N SER A 222 -16.75 -8.98 -10.02
CA SER A 222 -16.60 -10.40 -9.70
C SER A 222 -15.76 -10.56 -8.45
N ILE A 223 -16.04 -11.58 -7.65
CA ILE A 223 -15.39 -11.85 -6.37
C ILE A 223 -14.72 -13.21 -6.41
N ARG A 224 -13.54 -13.31 -5.81
CA ARG A 224 -12.81 -14.56 -5.69
C ARG A 224 -13.33 -15.37 -4.50
N GLY A 225 -14.02 -16.46 -4.80
CA GLY A 225 -14.41 -17.50 -3.85
C GLY A 225 -13.54 -18.77 -3.95
N PRO A 226 -13.86 -19.79 -3.15
CA PRO A 226 -13.13 -21.07 -3.14
C PRO A 226 -13.17 -21.80 -4.49
N ARG A 227 -14.29 -21.71 -5.21
CA ARG A 227 -14.52 -22.39 -6.50
C ARG A 227 -14.14 -21.55 -7.72
N GLY A 228 -13.65 -20.33 -7.53
CA GLY A 228 -13.30 -19.44 -8.64
C GLY A 228 -13.88 -18.04 -8.50
N TRP A 229 -14.01 -17.35 -9.63
CA TRP A 229 -14.64 -16.04 -9.70
C TRP A 229 -16.15 -16.21 -9.85
N PHE A 230 -16.93 -15.44 -9.09
CA PHE A 230 -18.37 -15.36 -9.23
C PHE A 230 -18.81 -13.90 -9.23
N GLN A 231 -19.90 -13.58 -9.94
CA GLN A 231 -20.37 -12.21 -10.06
C GLN A 231 -21.01 -11.75 -8.74
N LEU A 232 -20.67 -10.55 -8.29
CA LEU A 232 -21.36 -9.87 -7.21
C LEU A 232 -22.69 -9.34 -7.74
N LEU A 233 -23.77 -9.87 -7.21
CA LEU A 233 -25.13 -9.48 -7.55
C LEU A 233 -25.63 -8.51 -6.48
N GLU A 234 -25.46 -7.20 -6.70
CA GLU A 234 -25.72 -6.20 -5.65
C GLU A 234 -27.18 -6.19 -5.15
N TYR A 235 -28.11 -6.68 -5.97
CA TYR A 235 -29.53 -6.77 -5.62
C TYR A 235 -29.86 -7.84 -4.56
N GLU A 236 -28.95 -8.77 -4.27
CA GLU A 236 -29.11 -9.78 -3.21
C GLU A 236 -28.85 -9.19 -1.80
N TYR A 237 -28.38 -7.95 -1.73
CA TYR A 237 -27.93 -7.30 -0.50
C TYR A 237 -28.86 -6.13 -0.14
N SER A 238 -29.16 -5.99 1.16
CA SER A 238 -30.03 -4.93 1.70
C SER A 238 -29.23 -3.71 2.16
N ALA A 239 -27.98 -3.92 2.59
CA ALA A 239 -27.11 -2.87 3.09
C ALA A 239 -25.65 -3.10 2.71
N VAL A 240 -24.94 -2.00 2.44
CA VAL A 240 -23.51 -1.99 2.16
C VAL A 240 -22.83 -0.97 3.08
N ILE A 241 -21.73 -1.33 3.73
CA ILE A 241 -21.00 -0.44 4.63
C ILE A 241 -19.52 -0.46 4.28
N GLY A 242 -18.97 0.69 3.90
CA GLY A 242 -17.54 0.95 3.78
C GLY A 242 -17.03 1.65 5.04
N ASP A 243 -16.10 1.03 5.77
CA ASP A 243 -15.49 1.60 6.99
C ASP A 243 -14.11 2.23 6.75
N GLY A 244 -13.66 2.27 5.48
CA GLY A 244 -12.32 2.70 5.08
C GLY A 244 -11.27 1.58 5.16
N THR A 245 -11.62 0.43 5.75
CA THR A 245 -10.78 -0.79 5.76
C THR A 245 -11.36 -1.88 4.87
N THR A 246 -12.67 -2.05 4.89
CA THR A 246 -13.43 -3.03 4.12
C THR A 246 -14.78 -2.47 3.69
N ILE A 247 -15.32 -3.04 2.61
CA ILE A 247 -16.68 -2.81 2.15
C ILE A 247 -17.47 -4.10 2.37
N ARG A 248 -18.42 -4.05 3.31
CA ARG A 248 -19.25 -5.20 3.70
C ARG A 248 -20.64 -5.10 3.08
N PHE A 249 -21.01 -6.11 2.30
CA PHE A 249 -22.34 -6.33 1.77
C PHE A 249 -23.10 -7.26 2.71
N THR A 250 -24.25 -6.81 3.18
CA THR A 250 -25.14 -7.54 4.10
C THR A 250 -26.34 -8.05 3.32
N ALA A 251 -26.57 -9.36 3.36
CA ALA A 251 -27.63 -10.01 2.59
C ALA A 251 -29.02 -9.50 2.98
N ALA A 252 -29.97 -9.57 2.04
CA ALA A 252 -31.36 -9.18 2.28
C ALA A 252 -32.18 -10.25 3.05
N GLY A 253 -31.72 -11.50 3.11
CA GLY A 253 -32.38 -12.58 3.86
C GLY A 253 -31.39 -13.50 4.58
N ASP A 254 -31.90 -14.37 5.46
CA ASP A 254 -31.13 -15.20 6.39
C ASP A 254 -30.23 -16.28 5.74
N GLY A 255 -30.28 -16.45 4.41
CA GLY A 255 -29.58 -17.53 3.71
C GLY A 255 -28.21 -17.19 3.12
N ALA A 256 -27.92 -15.93 2.80
CA ALA A 256 -26.68 -15.57 2.09
C ALA A 256 -25.63 -14.98 3.06
N PRO A 257 -24.40 -15.52 3.08
CA PRO A 257 -23.34 -14.98 3.94
C PRO A 257 -22.95 -13.56 3.49
N PRO A 258 -22.59 -12.67 4.43
CA PRO A 258 -22.12 -11.34 4.07
C PRO A 258 -20.84 -11.44 3.24
N ILE A 259 -20.74 -10.61 2.21
CA ILE A 259 -19.54 -10.49 1.39
C ILE A 259 -18.73 -9.31 1.90
N VAL A 260 -17.43 -9.51 2.09
CA VAL A 260 -16.50 -8.46 2.51
C VAL A 260 -15.46 -8.25 1.42
N LEU A 261 -15.36 -7.04 0.89
CA LEU A 261 -14.33 -6.63 -0.05
C LEU A 261 -13.28 -5.77 0.67
N PRO A 262 -12.01 -5.81 0.27
CA PRO A 262 -11.01 -4.92 0.82
C PRO A 262 -11.17 -3.49 0.34
N GLN A 263 -10.84 -2.54 1.22
CA GLN A 263 -10.79 -1.11 0.92
C GLN A 263 -9.45 -0.46 1.32
N ALA A 264 -8.82 -0.96 2.38
CA ALA A 264 -7.48 -0.52 2.78
C ALA A 264 -6.39 -1.33 2.06
N ARG A 265 -5.34 -0.60 1.63
CA ARG A 265 -4.14 -1.16 0.98
C ARG A 265 -4.46 -2.09 -0.18
N VAL A 266 -5.38 -1.65 -1.02
CA VAL A 266 -5.79 -2.37 -2.23
C VAL A 266 -4.84 -2.06 -3.36
N PHE A 267 -4.43 -3.09 -4.08
CA PHE A 267 -3.56 -2.96 -5.24
C PHE A 267 -4.13 -3.73 -6.43
N SER A 268 -3.99 -3.15 -7.62
CA SER A 268 -4.19 -3.90 -8.85
C SER A 268 -3.21 -5.05 -8.92
N ARG A 269 -3.70 -6.24 -9.24
CA ARG A 269 -2.89 -7.45 -9.39
C ARG A 269 -2.05 -7.41 -10.67
N GLU A 270 -2.55 -6.73 -11.69
CA GLU A 270 -1.94 -6.64 -13.02
C GLU A 270 -0.84 -5.57 -13.06
N THR A 271 -1.15 -4.36 -12.59
CA THR A 271 -0.22 -3.23 -12.68
C THR A 271 0.54 -2.97 -11.39
N GLY A 272 0.08 -3.52 -10.26
CA GLY A 272 0.60 -3.19 -8.94
C GLY A 272 0.29 -1.75 -8.52
N ALA A 273 -0.60 -1.04 -9.23
CA ALA A 273 -1.03 0.31 -8.89
C ALA A 273 -1.86 0.28 -7.60
N ARG A 274 -1.68 1.30 -6.76
CA ARG A 274 -2.45 1.43 -5.52
C ARG A 274 -3.83 1.99 -5.84
N LEU A 275 -4.86 1.35 -5.32
CA LEU A 275 -6.20 1.90 -5.27
C LEU A 275 -6.40 2.51 -3.88
N SER A 276 -6.60 3.82 -3.81
CA SER A 276 -6.85 4.51 -2.56
C SER A 276 -8.28 4.23 -2.05
N SER A 277 -8.47 4.33 -0.74
CA SER A 277 -9.74 3.97 -0.09
C SER A 277 -10.90 4.90 -0.48
N ASP A 278 -10.59 6.16 -0.73
CA ASP A 278 -11.50 7.21 -1.20
C ASP A 278 -11.91 7.00 -2.66
N VAL A 279 -10.97 6.70 -3.57
CA VAL A 279 -11.29 6.37 -4.97
C VAL A 279 -12.10 5.08 -5.05
N SER A 280 -11.71 4.07 -4.26
CA SER A 280 -12.50 2.84 -4.10
C SER A 280 -13.91 3.16 -3.60
N ALA A 281 -14.05 3.99 -2.56
CA ALA A 281 -15.36 4.37 -2.03
C ALA A 281 -16.21 5.08 -3.08
N ALA A 282 -15.65 6.06 -3.79
CA ALA A 282 -16.34 6.81 -4.83
C ALA A 282 -16.84 5.89 -5.95
N PHE A 283 -16.02 4.94 -6.41
CA PHE A 283 -16.42 3.93 -7.39
C PHE A 283 -17.63 3.11 -6.91
N PHE A 284 -17.56 2.56 -5.69
CA PHE A 284 -18.67 1.76 -5.15
C PHE A 284 -19.92 2.59 -4.89
N GLN A 285 -19.79 3.83 -4.42
CA GLN A 285 -20.93 4.73 -4.20
C GLN A 285 -21.66 5.06 -5.51
N GLN A 286 -20.92 5.43 -6.56
CA GLN A 286 -21.49 5.69 -7.89
C GLN A 286 -22.20 4.46 -8.46
N ARG A 287 -21.61 3.27 -8.28
CA ARG A 287 -22.22 2.04 -8.76
C ARG A 287 -23.49 1.67 -7.98
N LEU A 288 -23.45 1.78 -6.65
CA LEU A 288 -24.58 1.42 -5.79
C LEU A 288 -25.76 2.39 -5.97
N SER A 289 -25.49 3.68 -6.17
CA SER A 289 -26.55 4.66 -6.46
C SER A 289 -27.27 4.35 -7.78
N LEU A 290 -26.52 3.96 -8.83
CA LEU A 290 -27.10 3.49 -10.10
C LEU A 290 -27.94 2.21 -9.95
N ARG A 291 -27.73 1.44 -8.88
CA ARG A 291 -28.49 0.23 -8.55
C ARG A 291 -29.62 0.47 -7.53
N GLY A 292 -29.92 1.74 -7.23
CA GLY A 292 -31.05 2.12 -6.38
C GLY A 292 -30.77 2.10 -4.88
N PHE A 293 -29.50 2.04 -4.45
CA PHE A 293 -29.16 2.24 -3.05
C PHE A 293 -29.17 3.74 -2.70
N ALA A 294 -29.75 4.08 -1.56
CA ALA A 294 -29.55 5.37 -0.92
C ALA A 294 -28.17 5.39 -0.25
N ILE A 295 -27.30 6.31 -0.66
CA ILE A 295 -25.92 6.41 -0.21
C ILE A 295 -25.75 7.60 0.75
N GLU A 296 -25.16 7.32 1.90
CA GLU A 296 -24.76 8.29 2.91
C GLU A 296 -23.23 8.24 3.06
N ALA A 297 -22.54 9.32 2.69
CA ALA A 297 -21.10 9.44 2.90
C ALA A 297 -20.85 9.84 4.36
N ILE A 298 -20.18 8.98 5.12
CA ILE A 298 -19.88 9.22 6.54
C ILE A 298 -18.58 10.01 6.68
N ASN A 299 -17.54 9.60 5.94
CA ASN A 299 -16.26 10.30 5.94
C ASN A 299 -15.57 10.12 4.58
N ALA A 300 -15.68 11.13 3.72
CA ALA A 300 -15.13 11.11 2.38
C ALA A 300 -13.60 10.90 2.37
N LYS A 301 -12.86 11.56 3.28
CA LYS A 301 -11.39 11.45 3.35
C LYS A 301 -10.91 10.04 3.72
N ARG A 302 -11.71 9.29 4.49
CA ARG A 302 -11.41 7.88 4.84
C ARG A 302 -12.10 6.88 3.91
N GLY A 303 -12.86 7.34 2.92
CA GLY A 303 -13.68 6.49 2.07
C GLY A 303 -14.82 5.78 2.81
N SER A 304 -15.27 6.28 3.96
CA SER A 304 -16.36 5.63 4.70
C SER A 304 -17.73 6.06 4.19
N PHE A 305 -18.61 5.08 3.97
CA PHE A 305 -19.97 5.29 3.48
C PHE A 305 -20.91 4.18 3.93
N ARG A 306 -22.20 4.46 3.84
CA ARG A 306 -23.29 3.51 4.06
C ARG A 306 -24.25 3.58 2.88
N GLY A 307 -24.54 2.43 2.29
CA GLY A 307 -25.60 2.24 1.31
C GLY A 307 -26.72 1.41 1.91
N ARG A 308 -27.96 1.84 1.72
CA ARG A 308 -29.15 1.06 2.08
C ARG A 308 -30.12 1.00 0.92
N ARG A 309 -30.75 -0.15 0.75
CA ARG A 309 -31.87 -0.26 -0.18
C ARG A 309 -33.15 0.20 0.52
N PRO A 310 -33.94 1.10 -0.09
CA PRO A 310 -35.23 1.52 0.45
C PRO A 310 -36.24 0.38 0.48
#